data_AF-A0A8J6KP07-F1
#
_entry.id   AF-A0A8J6KP07-F1
#
_cell.length_a   1.000
_cell.length_b   1.000
_cell.length_c   1.000
_cell.angle_alpha   90.00
_cell.angle_beta   90.00
_cell.angle_gamma   90.00
#
_symmetry.space_group_name_H-M   'P 1'
#
loop_
_entity.id
_entity.type
_entity.pdbx_description
1 polymer ?
#
loop_
_entity_poly.entity_id
_entity_poly.type
_entity_poly.pdbx_seq_one_letter_code
_entity_poly.pdbx_strand_id
1 'polypeptide(L)'
;LDFLKDKKYMVKTLNCCHTFSLNTPETVEEARHISFEDFLKIILSLVHAWNNPLHHLVTELGTMKGTPDAILSRAKGIENLNSKLLESVNMILSTVHPGLKQNEKYPVWTDLASLQAADEERHFFALYKLLYCLRVDMYTIDLYLKHLRCVLVNGDICYSVEF
;
A
#
# COMPACT_ATOMS: atom_id res chain seq x y z
N LEU A 1 -3.58 -25.19 8.66
CA LEU A 1 -3.82 -23.81 9.08
C LEU A 1 -5.31 -23.68 9.35
N ASP A 2 -5.69 -23.72 10.61
CA ASP A 2 -7.08 -23.71 11.06
C ASP A 2 -7.74 -22.35 10.80
N PHE A 3 -6.97 -21.26 10.74
CA PHE A 3 -7.50 -19.95 10.32
C PHE A 3 -8.10 -19.95 8.91
N LEU A 4 -7.64 -20.83 7.99
CA LEU A 4 -8.22 -20.94 6.63
C LEU A 4 -9.63 -21.55 6.65
N LYS A 5 -10.00 -22.24 7.73
CA LYS A 5 -11.31 -22.88 7.90
C LYS A 5 -12.34 -21.91 8.47
N ASP A 6 -11.92 -20.87 9.19
CA ASP A 6 -12.79 -19.82 9.73
C ASP A 6 -12.89 -18.63 8.76
N LYS A 7 -13.79 -18.77 7.79
CA LYS A 7 -14.07 -17.70 6.81
C LYS A 7 -14.50 -16.39 7.46
N LYS A 8 -15.20 -16.42 8.59
CA LYS A 8 -15.70 -15.21 9.26
C LYS A 8 -14.54 -14.45 9.92
N TYR A 9 -13.65 -15.17 10.58
CA TYR A 9 -12.42 -14.62 11.13
C TYR A 9 -11.48 -14.06 10.04
N MET A 10 -11.36 -14.77 8.92
CA MET A 10 -10.59 -14.27 7.77
C MET A 10 -11.16 -12.97 7.22
N VAL A 11 -12.46 -12.91 6.90
CA VAL A 11 -13.09 -11.69 6.35
C VAL A 11 -12.93 -10.51 7.31
N LYS A 12 -13.16 -10.72 8.61
CA LYS A 12 -13.02 -9.65 9.60
C LYS A 12 -11.59 -9.12 9.66
N THR A 13 -10.60 -9.99 9.66
CA THR A 13 -9.19 -9.61 9.81
C THR A 13 -8.58 -9.05 8.53
N LEU A 14 -9.00 -9.54 7.36
CA LEU A 14 -8.59 -9.01 6.06
C LEU A 14 -9.21 -7.63 5.79
N ASN A 15 -10.31 -7.29 6.47
CA ASN A 15 -10.86 -5.93 6.48
C ASN A 15 -10.14 -4.98 7.45
N CYS A 16 -8.87 -5.22 7.80
CA CYS A 16 -8.11 -4.43 8.77
C CYS A 16 -6.66 -4.19 8.32
N CYS A 17 -6.47 -3.59 7.14
CA CYS A 17 -5.17 -3.08 6.71
C CYS A 17 -4.82 -1.81 7.48
N HIS A 18 -3.53 -1.56 7.75
CA HIS A 18 -3.11 -0.39 8.56
C HIS A 18 -3.47 0.95 7.89
N THR A 19 -3.59 0.94 6.56
CA THR A 19 -3.97 2.06 5.71
C THR A 19 -5.46 2.36 5.69
N PHE A 20 -6.33 1.48 6.18
CA PHE A 20 -7.79 1.71 6.18
C PHE A 20 -8.24 2.90 7.05
N SER A 21 -7.36 3.39 7.91
CA SER A 21 -7.58 4.63 8.67
C SER A 21 -7.42 5.90 7.82
N LEU A 22 -6.88 5.79 6.60
CA LEU A 22 -6.81 6.90 5.65
C LEU A 22 -8.18 7.13 5.03
N ASN A 23 -8.59 8.40 4.97
CA ASN A 23 -9.76 8.81 4.20
C ASN A 23 -9.42 8.77 2.71
N THR A 24 -9.56 7.60 2.10
CA THR A 24 -9.30 7.36 0.68
C THR A 24 -10.61 7.33 -0.10
N PRO A 25 -10.70 7.94 -1.29
CA PRO A 25 -11.91 7.88 -2.10
C PRO A 25 -12.20 6.45 -2.56
N GLU A 26 -13.40 5.94 -2.30
CA GLU A 26 -13.83 4.60 -2.72
C GLU A 26 -14.50 4.61 -4.09
N THR A 27 -14.88 5.80 -4.59
CA THR A 27 -15.58 5.96 -5.87
C THR A 27 -14.92 7.01 -6.76
N VAL A 28 -15.14 6.89 -8.07
CA VAL A 28 -14.75 7.91 -9.06
C VAL A 28 -15.34 9.27 -8.69
N GLU A 29 -16.56 9.30 -8.18
CA GLU A 29 -17.24 10.54 -7.84
C GLU A 29 -16.60 11.22 -6.63
N GLU A 30 -16.27 10.48 -5.58
CA GLU A 30 -15.48 11.01 -4.46
C GLU A 30 -14.12 11.53 -4.94
N ALA A 31 -13.44 10.76 -5.80
CA ALA A 31 -12.13 11.12 -6.33
C ALA A 31 -12.15 12.46 -7.09
N ARG A 32 -13.20 12.74 -7.87
CA ARG A 32 -13.37 13.99 -8.63
C ARG A 32 -13.46 15.25 -7.76
N HIS A 33 -13.92 15.12 -6.52
CA HIS A 33 -14.09 16.26 -5.62
C HIS A 33 -12.84 16.58 -4.80
N ILE A 34 -11.80 15.76 -4.89
CA ILE A 34 -10.54 15.95 -4.19
C ILE A 34 -9.60 16.82 -5.05
N SER A 35 -8.95 17.80 -4.42
CA SER A 35 -7.98 18.64 -5.11
C SER A 35 -6.80 17.80 -5.61
N PHE A 36 -6.21 18.16 -6.75
CA PHE A 36 -5.04 17.44 -7.29
C PHE A 36 -3.90 17.31 -6.25
N GLU A 37 -3.68 18.35 -5.45
CA GLU A 37 -2.72 18.36 -4.36
C GLU A 37 -3.07 17.36 -3.26
N ASP A 38 -4.29 17.39 -2.74
CA ASP A 38 -4.70 16.49 -1.65
C ASP A 38 -4.74 15.02 -2.13
N PHE A 39 -5.05 14.80 -3.41
CA PHE A 39 -4.97 13.49 -4.01
C PHE A 39 -3.53 12.95 -4.05
N LEU A 40 -2.55 13.79 -4.40
CA LEU A 40 -1.14 13.42 -4.31
C LEU A 40 -0.70 13.13 -2.88
N LYS A 41 -1.20 13.88 -1.88
CA LYS A 41 -0.92 13.61 -0.46
C LYS A 41 -1.49 12.27 0.00
N ILE A 42 -2.67 11.87 -0.50
CA ILE A 42 -3.25 10.55 -0.24
C ILE A 42 -2.36 9.45 -0.81
N ILE A 43 -1.94 9.56 -2.08
CA ILE A 43 -1.03 8.60 -2.71
C ILE A 43 0.29 8.53 -1.93
N LEU A 44 0.87 9.70 -1.61
CA LEU A 44 2.09 9.81 -0.82
C LEU A 44 1.96 9.07 0.52
N SER A 45 0.83 9.26 1.20
CA SER A 45 0.55 8.62 2.48
C SER A 45 0.47 7.10 2.37
N LEU A 46 -0.20 6.57 1.35
CA LEU A 46 -0.28 5.14 1.09
C LEU A 46 1.10 4.55 0.80
N VAL A 47 1.85 5.13 -0.14
CA VAL A 47 3.18 4.64 -0.53
C VAL A 47 4.15 4.69 0.67
N HIS A 48 4.13 5.77 1.45
CA HIS A 48 4.99 5.91 2.62
C HIS A 48 4.64 4.89 3.72
N ALA A 49 3.34 4.63 3.95
CA ALA A 49 2.89 3.65 4.94
C ALA A 49 3.38 2.22 4.66
N TRP A 50 3.83 1.93 3.44
CA TRP A 50 4.38 0.63 3.04
C TRP A 50 5.89 0.48 3.23
N ASN A 51 6.64 1.55 3.49
CA ASN A 51 8.10 1.47 3.66
C ASN A 51 8.52 0.49 4.77
N ASN A 52 7.95 0.65 5.97
CA ASN A 52 8.30 -0.19 7.11
C ASN A 52 7.81 -1.66 6.94
N PRO A 53 6.54 -1.93 6.57
CA PRO A 53 6.10 -3.31 6.34
C PRO A 53 6.88 -4.04 5.24
N LEU A 54 7.25 -3.37 4.14
CA LEU A 54 8.03 -4.00 3.05
C LEU A 54 9.45 -4.35 3.49
N HIS A 55 10.09 -3.47 4.25
CA HIS A 55 11.40 -3.73 4.82
C HIS A 55 11.41 -4.98 5.72
N HIS A 56 10.41 -5.07 6.60
CA HIS A 56 10.27 -6.24 7.46
C HIS A 56 9.89 -7.50 6.67
N LEU A 57 9.02 -7.40 5.67
CA LEU A 57 8.70 -8.53 4.78
C LEU A 57 9.97 -9.12 4.13
N VAL A 58 10.82 -8.27 3.56
CA VAL A 58 12.09 -8.70 2.94
C VAL A 58 13.02 -9.33 3.96
N THR A 59 13.11 -8.74 5.15
CA THR A 59 13.95 -9.25 6.25
C THR A 59 13.51 -10.64 6.69
N GLU A 60 12.22 -10.82 7.00
CA GLU A 60 11.67 -12.10 7.48
C GLU A 60 11.72 -13.19 6.40
N LEU A 61 11.41 -12.87 5.14
CA LEU A 61 11.55 -13.83 4.05
C LEU A 61 13.01 -14.26 3.82
N GLY A 62 13.96 -13.37 4.07
CA GLY A 62 15.39 -13.64 3.93
C GLY A 62 15.98 -14.51 5.04
N THR A 63 15.39 -14.52 6.23
CA THR A 63 15.81 -15.36 7.36
C THR A 63 15.07 -16.70 7.41
N MET A 64 13.87 -16.77 6.82
CA MET A 64 13.04 -17.98 6.83
C MET A 64 13.65 -19.10 5.97
N LYS A 65 13.85 -20.27 6.59
CA LYS A 65 14.35 -21.47 5.89
C LYS A 65 13.31 -21.97 4.88
N GLY A 66 13.76 -22.26 3.67
CA GLY A 66 12.89 -22.81 2.62
C GLY A 66 12.09 -21.77 1.85
N THR A 67 12.30 -20.45 2.09
CA THR A 67 11.77 -19.41 1.21
C THR A 67 12.31 -19.60 -0.20
N PRO A 68 11.45 -19.71 -1.23
CA PRO A 68 11.89 -19.75 -2.61
C PRO A 68 12.56 -18.43 -3.01
N ASP A 69 13.74 -18.49 -3.63
CA ASP A 69 14.49 -17.31 -4.09
C ASP A 69 13.64 -16.35 -4.94
N ALA A 70 12.74 -16.89 -5.75
CA ALA A 70 11.82 -16.11 -6.56
C ALA A 70 10.86 -15.23 -5.73
N ILE A 71 10.42 -15.71 -4.56
CA ILE A 71 9.54 -14.93 -3.66
C ILE A 71 10.35 -13.80 -3.01
N LEU A 72 11.52 -14.11 -2.47
CA LEU A 72 12.40 -13.11 -1.86
C LEU A 72 12.82 -12.04 -2.89
N SER A 73 13.18 -12.45 -4.11
CA SER A 73 13.55 -11.51 -5.18
C SER A 73 12.39 -10.60 -5.57
N ARG A 74 11.15 -11.10 -5.58
CA ARG A 74 9.97 -10.27 -5.85
C ARG A 74 9.72 -9.28 -4.71
N ALA A 75 9.83 -9.71 -3.45
CA ALA A 75 9.67 -8.82 -2.29
C ALA A 75 10.68 -7.66 -2.33
N LYS A 76 11.97 -7.95 -2.60
CA LYS A 76 13.00 -6.93 -2.79
C LYS A 76 12.69 -5.97 -3.95
N GLY A 77 12.16 -6.52 -5.05
CA GLY A 77 11.72 -5.73 -6.20
C GLY A 77 10.61 -4.75 -5.82
N ILE A 78 9.61 -5.21 -5.07
CA ILE A 78 8.49 -4.38 -4.61
C ILE A 78 8.97 -3.30 -3.63
N GLU A 79 9.81 -3.64 -2.66
CA GLU A 79 10.42 -2.67 -1.72
C GLU A 79 11.13 -1.53 -2.48
N ASN A 80 11.99 -1.89 -3.45
CA ASN A 80 12.70 -0.91 -4.26
C ASN A 80 11.76 -0.05 -5.13
N LEU A 81 10.76 -0.67 -5.77
CA LEU A 81 9.79 0.06 -6.59
C LEU A 81 8.92 1.00 -5.75
N ASN A 82 8.55 0.61 -4.53
CA ASN A 82 7.82 1.47 -3.59
C ASN A 82 8.64 2.72 -3.23
N SER A 83 9.93 2.54 -2.93
CA SER A 83 10.84 3.65 -2.64
C SER A 83 10.98 4.62 -3.81
N LYS A 84 11.12 4.11 -5.05
CA LYS A 84 11.19 4.95 -6.26
C LYS A 84 9.88 5.68 -6.54
N LEU A 85 8.74 5.01 -6.31
CA LEU A 85 7.43 5.63 -6.45
C LEU A 85 7.27 6.76 -5.44
N LEU A 86 7.70 6.55 -4.19
CA LEU A 86 7.65 7.57 -3.14
C LEU A 86 8.44 8.82 -3.54
N GLU A 87 9.66 8.64 -4.04
CA GLU A 87 10.51 9.73 -4.55
C GLU A 87 9.82 10.48 -5.71
N SER A 88 9.23 9.73 -6.65
CA SER A 88 8.55 10.30 -7.81
C SER A 88 7.32 11.14 -7.41
N VAL A 89 6.48 10.62 -6.51
CA VAL A 89 5.30 11.33 -6.00
C VAL A 89 5.72 12.60 -5.24
N ASN A 90 6.77 12.50 -4.41
CA ASN A 90 7.34 13.65 -3.70
C ASN A 90 7.86 14.74 -4.64
N MET A 91 8.53 14.35 -5.72
CA MET A 91 9.03 15.28 -6.73
C MET A 91 7.88 16.01 -7.44
N ILE A 92 6.81 15.29 -7.81
CA ILE A 92 5.62 15.88 -8.41
C ILE A 92 4.96 16.87 -7.44
N LEU A 93 4.75 16.46 -6.18
CA LEU A 93 4.14 17.31 -5.16
C LEU A 93 4.97 18.59 -4.93
N SER A 94 6.29 18.48 -4.87
CA SER A 94 7.20 19.63 -4.71
C SER A 94 7.16 20.58 -5.92
N THR A 95 6.87 20.06 -7.11
CA THR A 95 6.73 20.87 -8.32
C THR A 95 5.40 21.64 -8.33
N VAL A 96 4.32 21.01 -7.86
CA VAL A 96 2.99 21.63 -7.81
C VAL A 96 2.83 22.59 -6.63
N HIS A 97 3.49 22.30 -5.50
CA HIS A 97 3.46 23.15 -4.30
C HIS A 97 4.87 23.40 -3.74
N PRO A 98 5.65 24.31 -4.36
CA PRO A 98 6.98 24.65 -3.88
C PRO A 98 6.94 25.23 -2.45
N GLY A 99 7.70 24.64 -1.52
CA GLY A 99 7.80 25.11 -0.14
C GLY A 99 6.89 24.41 0.88
N LEU A 100 6.12 23.40 0.47
CA LEU A 100 5.36 22.55 1.39
C LEU A 100 6.32 21.82 2.34
N LYS A 101 6.15 22.02 3.66
CA LYS A 101 6.83 21.21 4.68
C LYS A 101 6.07 19.91 4.86
N GLN A 102 6.71 18.78 4.54
CA GLN A 102 6.17 17.46 4.82
C GLN A 102 6.10 17.22 6.33
N ASN A 103 4.94 17.49 6.91
CA ASN A 103 4.62 17.21 8.30
C ASN A 103 3.52 16.14 8.42
N GLU A 104 3.30 15.37 7.35
CA GLU A 104 2.23 14.39 7.30
C GLU A 104 2.52 13.19 8.20
N LYS A 105 1.51 12.82 8.98
CA LYS A 105 1.52 11.61 9.79
C LYS A 105 0.88 10.51 8.96
N TYR A 106 1.63 9.44 8.76
CA TYR A 106 1.17 8.29 8.01
C TYR A 106 0.73 7.16 8.96
N PRO A 107 -0.22 6.30 8.55
CA PRO A 107 -0.62 5.17 9.37
C PRO A 107 0.57 4.28 9.71
N VAL A 108 0.72 3.98 11.00
CA VAL A 108 1.81 3.14 11.48
C VAL A 108 1.38 1.69 11.41
N TRP A 109 2.20 0.86 10.77
CA TRP A 109 2.04 -0.58 10.82
C TRP A 109 2.56 -1.14 12.15
N THR A 110 1.74 -1.92 12.85
CA THR A 110 2.03 -2.40 14.21
C THR A 110 2.09 -3.93 14.33
N ASP A 111 2.00 -4.66 13.22
CA ASP A 111 1.87 -6.13 13.23
C ASP A 111 3.22 -6.88 13.24
N LEU A 112 4.34 -6.20 13.50
CA LEU A 112 5.69 -6.81 13.50
C LEU A 112 5.80 -8.01 14.45
N ALA A 113 5.25 -7.89 15.66
CA ALA A 113 5.29 -8.98 16.63
C ALA A 113 4.54 -10.24 16.16
N SER A 114 3.48 -10.08 15.35
CA SER A 114 2.77 -11.21 14.76
C SER A 114 3.53 -11.77 13.55
N LEU A 115 4.22 -10.92 12.80
CA LEU A 115 5.10 -11.33 11.70
C LEU A 115 6.31 -12.12 12.21
N GLN A 116 6.80 -11.84 13.41
CA GLN A 116 7.94 -12.53 14.04
C GLN A 116 7.52 -13.63 15.03
N ALA A 117 6.25 -14.04 15.01
CA ALA A 117 5.75 -15.04 15.94
C ALA A 117 6.45 -16.40 15.74
N ALA A 118 6.85 -17.04 16.84
CA ALA A 118 7.36 -18.41 16.80
C ALA A 118 6.26 -19.45 16.50
N ASP A 119 5.00 -19.10 16.78
CA ASP A 119 3.84 -19.88 16.39
C ASP A 119 3.65 -19.83 14.87
N GLU A 120 3.84 -20.97 14.20
CA GLU A 120 3.81 -21.06 12.74
C GLU A 120 2.48 -20.56 12.17
N GLU A 121 1.35 -20.90 12.80
CA GLU A 121 0.04 -20.51 12.30
C GLU A 121 -0.15 -18.98 12.33
N ARG A 122 0.21 -18.36 13.45
CA ARG A 122 0.18 -16.90 13.61
C ARG A 122 1.15 -16.20 12.66
N HIS A 123 2.35 -16.74 12.47
CA HIS A 123 3.34 -16.22 11.53
C HIS A 123 2.80 -16.26 10.08
N PHE A 124 2.31 -17.43 9.64
CA PHE A 124 1.72 -17.59 8.31
C PHE A 124 0.52 -16.68 8.10
N PHE A 125 -0.33 -16.53 9.12
CA PHE A 125 -1.47 -15.62 9.05
C PHE A 125 -1.05 -14.15 8.93
N ALA A 126 -0.04 -13.72 9.68
CA ALA A 126 0.50 -12.36 9.59
C ALA A 126 1.10 -12.07 8.20
N LEU A 127 1.87 -13.02 7.65
CA LEU A 127 2.38 -12.94 6.27
C LEU A 127 1.25 -12.83 5.25
N TYR A 128 0.23 -13.69 5.38
CA TYR A 128 -0.92 -13.70 4.48
C TYR A 128 -1.68 -12.36 4.51
N LYS A 129 -1.98 -11.85 5.72
CA LYS A 129 -2.63 -10.54 5.91
C LYS A 129 -1.80 -9.42 5.29
N LEU A 130 -0.49 -9.41 5.53
CA LEU A 130 0.43 -8.40 4.99
C LEU A 130 0.43 -8.39 3.46
N LEU A 131 0.54 -9.56 2.83
CA LEU A 131 0.51 -9.70 1.37
C LEU A 131 -0.85 -9.34 0.76
N TYR A 132 -1.94 -9.68 1.45
CA TYR A 132 -3.28 -9.28 1.05
C TYR A 132 -3.42 -7.76 1.04
N CYS A 133 -3.07 -7.10 2.14
CA CYS A 133 -3.13 -5.65 2.25
C CYS A 133 -2.23 -4.97 1.22
N LEU A 134 -1.04 -5.51 0.98
CA LEU A 134 -0.13 -5.00 -0.05
C LEU A 134 -0.78 -5.02 -1.42
N ARG A 135 -1.44 -6.14 -1.77
CA ARG A 135 -2.15 -6.25 -3.06
C ARG A 135 -3.27 -5.22 -3.17
N VAL A 136 -4.08 -5.05 -2.13
CA VAL A 136 -5.20 -4.09 -2.11
C VAL A 136 -4.67 -2.67 -2.30
N ASP A 137 -3.71 -2.25 -1.49
CA ASP A 137 -3.22 -0.87 -1.53
C ASP A 137 -2.44 -0.56 -2.80
N MET A 138 -1.65 -1.50 -3.33
CA MET A 138 -0.93 -1.28 -4.60
C MET A 138 -1.90 -1.16 -5.79
N TYR A 139 -3.01 -1.89 -5.77
CA TYR A 139 -4.07 -1.73 -6.75
C TYR A 139 -4.73 -0.35 -6.64
N THR A 140 -5.06 0.09 -5.41
CA THR A 140 -5.59 1.43 -5.14
C THR A 140 -4.64 2.54 -5.61
N ILE A 141 -3.34 2.42 -5.31
CA ILE A 141 -2.32 3.38 -5.75
C ILE A 141 -2.25 3.46 -7.28
N ASP A 142 -2.28 2.33 -7.98
CA ASP A 142 -2.27 2.30 -9.45
C ASP A 142 -3.50 3.00 -10.06
N LEU A 143 -4.69 2.75 -9.52
CA LEU A 143 -5.92 3.43 -9.93
C LEU A 143 -5.84 4.95 -9.69
N TYR A 144 -5.30 5.36 -8.54
CA TYR A 144 -5.10 6.76 -8.19
C TYR A 144 -4.11 7.47 -9.11
N LEU A 145 -2.99 6.84 -9.44
CA LEU A 145 -2.03 7.39 -10.40
C LEU A 145 -2.64 7.52 -11.80
N LYS A 146 -3.44 6.54 -12.24
CA LYS A 146 -4.18 6.62 -13.50
C LYS A 146 -5.18 7.79 -13.48
N HIS A 147 -5.93 7.97 -12.39
CA HIS A 147 -6.85 9.08 -12.22
C HIS A 147 -6.13 10.44 -12.32
N LEU A 148 -5.02 10.63 -11.61
CA LEU A 148 -4.24 11.86 -11.67
C LEU A 148 -3.68 12.14 -13.07
N ARG A 149 -3.18 11.10 -13.75
CA ARG A 149 -2.71 11.22 -15.14
C ARG A 149 -3.83 11.70 -16.05
N CYS A 150 -5.05 11.19 -15.88
CA CYS A 150 -6.21 11.61 -16.65
C CYS A 150 -6.58 13.08 -16.43
N VAL A 151 -6.56 13.54 -15.16
CA VAL A 151 -6.82 14.94 -14.81
C VAL A 151 -5.81 15.90 -15.47
N LEU A 152 -4.54 15.50 -15.58
CA LEU A 152 -3.49 16.35 -16.14
C LEU A 152 -3.47 16.47 -17.67
N VAL A 153 -3.96 15.46 -18.42
CA VAL A 153 -3.74 15.36 -19.88
C VAL A 153 -4.91 15.94 -20.73
N ASN A 154 -5.92 16.57 -20.11
CA ASN A 154 -7.14 17.17 -20.69
C ASN A 154 -8.32 16.21 -21.00
N GLY A 155 -9.28 16.16 -20.06
CA GLY A 155 -10.70 16.37 -20.38
C GLY A 155 -11.61 15.15 -20.46
N ASP A 156 -11.52 14.35 -21.55
CA ASP A 156 -12.63 13.46 -21.95
C ASP A 156 -12.23 12.05 -22.42
N ILE A 157 -10.95 11.66 -22.40
CA ILE A 157 -10.50 10.33 -22.87
C ILE A 157 -10.01 9.45 -21.72
N CYS A 158 -10.74 9.44 -20.60
CA CYS A 158 -10.50 8.52 -19.49
C CYS A 158 -11.81 7.98 -18.92
N TYR A 159 -12.58 7.28 -19.74
CA TYR A 159 -13.79 6.55 -19.31
C TYR A 159 -13.64 5.03 -19.44
N SER A 160 -12.47 4.49 -19.11
CA SER A 160 -12.26 3.03 -19.10
C SER A 160 -11.52 2.51 -17.87
N VAL A 161 -11.34 3.32 -16.83
CA VAL A 161 -10.76 2.87 -15.56
C VAL A 161 -11.90 2.77 -14.56
N GLU A 162 -12.52 1.59 -14.51
CA GLU A 162 -13.37 1.22 -13.37
C GLU A 162 -12.44 1.00 -12.16
N PHE A 163 -12.80 1.60 -11.03
CA PHE A 163 -12.16 1.36 -9.74
C PHE A 163 -12.50 -0.04 -9.25
#